data_AF-A0A212IYK5-F1
#
_entry.id   AF-A0A212IYK5-F1
#
_cell.length_a   1.000
_cell.length_b   1.000
_cell.length_c   1.000
_cell.angle_alpha   90.00
_cell.angle_beta   90.00
_cell.angle_gamma   90.00
#
_symmetry.space_group_name_H-M   'P 1'
#
loop_
_entity.id
_entity.type
_entity.pdbx_description
1 polymer ?
#
loop_
_entity_poly.entity_id
_entity_poly.type
_entity_poly.pdbx_seq_one_letter_code
_entity_poly.pdbx_strand_id
1 'polypeptide(L)' 'MNKVLAFITNNSTILLGILAGTIIGFVYWFYFACYWGTYPLSAECWVNCSYGALIGGFASSLVDNKEI' A
#
# COMPACT_ATOMS: atom_id res chain seq x y z
N MET A 1 -26.82 -4.84 8.96
CA MET A 1 -25.43 -4.34 9.03
C MET A 1 -25.23 -3.30 7.94
N ASN A 2 -24.54 -2.18 8.24
CA ASN A 2 -24.24 -1.17 7.23
C ASN A 2 -23.35 -1.77 6.14
N LYS A 3 -23.71 -1.60 4.86
CA LYS A 3 -23.01 -2.19 3.70
C LYS A 3 -21.50 -1.89 3.70
N VAL A 4 -21.13 -0.71 4.18
CA VAL A 4 -19.74 -0.27 4.33
C VAL A 4 -18.97 -1.11 5.34
N LEU A 5 -19.56 -1.40 6.51
CA LEU A 5 -18.91 -2.25 7.50
C LEU A 5 -18.67 -3.65 6.96
N ALA A 6 -19.66 -4.23 6.27
CA ALA A 6 -19.52 -5.56 5.68
C ALA A 6 -18.36 -5.62 4.66
N PHE A 7 -18.20 -4.59 3.84
CA PHE A 7 -17.08 -4.48 2.91
C PHE A 7 -15.73 -4.41 3.63
N ILE A 8 -15.61 -3.57 4.65
CA ILE A 8 -14.37 -3.42 5.42
C ILE A 8 -14.00 -4.72 6.13
N THR A 9 -14.96 -5.39 6.76
CA THR A 9 -14.70 -6.66 7.45
C THR A 9 -14.36 -7.79 6.49
N ASN A 10 -14.92 -7.77 5.28
CA ASN A 10 -14.66 -8.84 4.31
C ASN A 10 -13.30 -8.74 3.62
N ASN A 11 -12.78 -7.51 3.46
CA ASN A 11 -11.51 -7.22 2.77
C ASN A 11 -10.43 -6.71 3.73
N SER A 12 -10.55 -7.01 5.03
CA SER A 12 -9.67 -6.47 6.07
C SER A 12 -8.20 -6.82 5.84
N THR A 13 -7.90 -8.05 5.37
CA THR A 13 -6.54 -8.48 4.99
C THR A 13 -5.93 -7.58 3.92
N ILE A 14 -6.70 -7.28 2.87
CA ILE A 14 -6.25 -6.45 1.74
C ILE A 14 -6.05 -5.01 2.18
N LEU A 15 -6.99 -4.46 2.97
CA LEU A 15 -6.90 -3.11 3.51
C LEU A 15 -5.67 -2.94 4.42
N LEU A 16 -5.35 -3.96 5.24
CA LEU A 16 -4.12 -3.97 6.04
C LEU A 16 -2.87 -4.02 5.16
N GLY A 17 -2.88 -4.80 4.08
CA GLY A 17 -1.78 -4.83 3.11
C GLY A 17 -1.55 -3.49 2.43
N ILE A 18 -2.63 -2.81 2.00
CA ILE A 18 -2.57 -1.44 1.44
C ILE A 18 -1.96 -0.47 2.45
N LEU A 19 -2.41 -0.51 3.71
CA LEU A 19 -1.90 0.37 4.76
C LEU A 19 -0.42 0.12 5.05
N ALA A 20 -0.02 -1.14 5.19
CA ALA A 20 1.36 -1.54 5.41
C ALA A 20 2.26 -1.12 4.24
N GLY A 21 1.81 -1.36 3.00
CA GLY A 21 2.53 -0.95 1.80
C GLY A 21 2.68 0.57 1.68
N THR A 22 1.66 1.33 2.07
CA THR A 22 1.73 2.80 2.13
C THR A 22 2.79 3.28 3.11
N ILE A 23 2.85 2.69 4.31
CA ILE A 23 3.85 3.03 5.34
C ILE A 23 5.27 2.72 4.83
N ILE A 24 5.46 1.55 4.20
CA ILE A 24 6.75 1.18 3.60
C ILE A 24 7.14 2.16 2.49
N GLY A 25 6.21 2.52 1.61
CA GLY A 25 6.42 3.52 0.56
C GLY A 25 6.81 4.90 1.12
N PHE A 26 6.16 5.33 2.20
CA PHE A 26 6.50 6.56 2.91
C PHE A 26 7.91 6.52 3.50
N VAL A 27 8.25 5.44 4.21
CA VAL A 27 9.60 5.25 4.78
C VAL A 27 10.66 5.28 3.68
N TYR A 28 10.40 4.58 2.58
CA TYR A 28 11.31 4.57 1.43
C TYR A 28 11.49 5.96 0.82
N TRP A 29 10.39 6.71 0.64
CA TRP A 29 10.45 8.10 0.18
C TRP A 29 11.28 8.98 1.14
N PHE A 30 10.99 8.91 2.44
CA PHE A 30 11.61 9.76 3.45
C PHE A 30 13.13 9.59 3.53
N TYR A 31 13.62 8.35 3.47
CA TYR A 31 15.05 8.07 3.61
C TYR A 31 15.83 8.09 2.29
N PHE A 32 15.21 7.72 1.17
CA PHE A 32 15.94 7.49 -0.09
C PHE A 32 15.58 8.45 -1.22
N ALA A 33 14.30 8.87 -1.34
CA ALA A 33 13.87 9.70 -2.47
C ALA A 33 14.26 11.18 -2.33
N CYS A 34 14.36 11.69 -1.10
CA CYS A 34 14.64 13.11 -0.85
C CYS A 34 16.14 13.48 -1.01
N TYR A 35 17.05 12.49 -0.94
CA TYR A 35 18.49 12.77 -0.81
C TYR A 35 19.33 12.41 -2.05
N TRP A 36 18.82 11.54 -2.94
CA TRP A 36 19.62 10.98 -4.03
C TRP A 36 19.27 11.65 -5.37
N GLY A 37 20.24 12.34 -5.98
CA GLY A 37 20.06 13.16 -7.19
C GLY A 37 19.66 12.41 -8.48
N THR A 38 19.63 11.08 -8.46
CA THR A 38 19.03 10.25 -9.51
C THR A 38 18.09 9.24 -8.86
N TYR A 39 16.84 9.63 -8.72
CA TYR A 39 15.80 8.76 -8.21
C TYR A 39 15.01 8.17 -9.40
N PRO A 40 14.89 6.83 -9.53
CA PRO A 40 14.21 6.20 -10.67
C PRO A 40 12.68 6.34 -10.61
N LEU A 41 12.15 6.65 -9.43
CA LEU A 41 10.77 7.04 -9.20
C LEU A 41 10.70 8.56 -9.02
N SER A 42 9.50 9.09 -8.90
CA SER A 42 9.26 10.50 -8.62
C SER A 42 9.74 10.86 -7.21
N ALA A 43 10.38 12.01 -7.02
CA ALA A 43 10.83 12.49 -5.69
C ALA A 43 9.66 12.91 -4.77
N GLU A 44 8.43 12.77 -5.24
CA GLU A 44 7.21 13.15 -4.57
C GLU A 44 6.64 11.97 -3.76
N CYS A 45 6.29 12.26 -2.50
CA CYS A 45 5.77 11.28 -1.55
C CYS A 45 4.56 10.51 -2.08
N TRP A 46 3.66 11.18 -2.79
CA TRP A 46 2.43 10.57 -3.28
C TRP A 46 2.69 9.45 -4.31
N VAL A 47 3.74 9.54 -5.12
CA VAL A 47 4.07 8.47 -6.09
C VAL A 47 4.53 7.21 -5.35
N ASN A 48 5.45 7.37 -4.41
CA ASN A 48 5.98 6.25 -3.62
C ASN A 48 4.93 5.61 -2.72
N CYS A 49 4.11 6.43 -2.05
CA CYS A 49 3.03 5.96 -1.19
C CYS A 49 1.96 5.22 -2.00
N SER A 50 1.55 5.76 -3.16
CA SER A 50 0.60 5.08 -4.04
C SER A 50 1.16 3.78 -4.61
N TYR A 51 2.44 3.75 -5.00
CA TYR A 51 3.10 2.54 -5.47
C TYR A 51 3.17 1.47 -4.38
N GLY A 52 3.58 1.85 -3.16
CA GLY A 52 3.58 0.98 -2.00
C GLY A 52 2.20 0.46 -1.65
N ALA A 53 1.17 1.30 -1.70
CA ALA A 53 -0.23 0.93 -1.47
C ALA A 53 -0.70 -0.14 -2.48
N LEU A 54 -0.42 0.06 -3.77
CA LEU A 54 -0.79 -0.89 -4.83
C LEU A 54 -0.09 -2.23 -4.65
N ILE A 55 1.22 -2.24 -4.39
CA ILE A 55 1.97 -3.47 -4.15
C ILE A 55 1.50 -4.17 -2.88
N GLY A 56 1.28 -3.43 -1.79
CA GLY A 56 0.81 -4.00 -0.53
C GLY A 56 -0.58 -4.61 -0.65
N GLY A 57 -1.49 -3.96 -1.39
CA GLY A 57 -2.80 -4.50 -1.71
C GLY A 57 -2.72 -5.74 -2.59
N PHE A 58 -1.86 -5.72 -3.61
CA PHE A 58 -1.66 -6.88 -4.48
C PHE A 58 -1.05 -8.07 -3.71
N ALA A 59 0.02 -7.85 -2.96
CA ALA A 59 0.67 -8.90 -2.18
C ALA A 59 -0.28 -9.51 -1.13
N SER A 60 -1.05 -8.69 -0.43
CA SER A 60 -2.07 -9.20 0.50
C SER A 60 -3.20 -9.95 -0.21
N SER A 61 -3.59 -9.54 -1.42
CA SER A 61 -4.58 -10.30 -2.20
C SER A 61 -4.09 -11.67 -2.65
N LEU A 62 -2.79 -11.86 -2.85
CA LEU A 62 -2.20 -13.18 -3.15
C LEU A 62 -2.18 -14.11 -1.92
N VAL A 63 -2.13 -13.53 -0.72
CA VAL A 63 -2.09 -14.27 0.56
C VAL A 63 -3.48 -14.49 1.13
N ASP A 64 -4.44 -13.63 0.79
CA ASP A 64 -5.84 -13.79 1.18
C ASP A 64 -6.43 -14.99 0.44
N ASN A 65 -6.39 -16.16 1.08
CA ASN A 65 -6.95 -17.42 0.57
C ASN A 65 -8.48 -17.47 0.70
N LYS A 66 -9.13 -16.33 0.49
CA LYS A 66 -10.57 -16.24 0.54
C LYS A 66 -11.08 -16.67 -0.83
N GLU A 67 -11.68 -17.85 -0.89
CA GLU A 67 -12.32 -18.35 -2.11
C GLU A 67 -13.28 -17.27 -2.62
N ILE A 68 -13.07 -16.84 -3.86
CA ILE A 68 -13.92 -15.86 -4.58
C ILE A 68 -15.34 -16.43 -4.71
#